data_AF-A0A832J2Y6-F1
#
_entry.id   AF-A0A832J2Y6-F1
#
_cell.length_a   1.000
_cell.length_b   1.000
_cell.length_c   1.000
_cell.angle_alpha   90.00
_cell.angle_beta   90.00
_cell.angle_gamma   90.00
#
_symmetry.space_group_name_H-M   'P 1'
#
loop_
_entity.id
_entity.type
_entity.pdbx_description
1 polymer ?
#
loop_
_entity_poly.entity_id
_entity_poly.type
_entity_poly.pdbx_seq_one_letter_code
_entity_poly.pdbx_strand_id
1 'polypeptide(L)'
;MRDMGQENSKDRYQRLLAQSYLSGGNAAFVEALYERYLQDPSSVEPRWHDYFDQLQLDSGPVATDVSHTAVKEEFYKLAHSRPSAPSTNTSGAAVAVAASKQVAVLQLINAYRVRGHQQAILDPLGLQEQNSIS
;
A
#
# COMPACT_ATOMS: atom_id res chain seq x y z
N MET A 1 12.47 -4.87 12.81
CA MET A 1 11.34 -4.74 13.76
C MET A 1 10.84 -3.29 13.69
N ARG A 2 9.81 -3.03 12.87
CA ARG A 2 9.00 -1.78 12.71
C ARG A 2 8.69 -1.58 11.24
N ASP A 3 7.44 -1.85 10.86
CA ASP A 3 6.49 -0.84 10.36
C ASP A 3 5.16 -1.56 10.10
N MET A 4 4.20 -1.43 11.02
CA MET A 4 2.88 -2.08 10.96
C MET A 4 1.79 -1.03 11.22
N GLY A 5 2.02 0.19 10.75
CA GLY A 5 1.15 1.33 10.99
C GLY A 5 0.78 2.02 9.69
N GLN A 6 -0.08 1.38 8.89
CA GLN A 6 -1.10 2.01 8.03
C GLN A 6 -1.89 0.89 7.32
N GLU A 7 -2.73 0.17 8.05
CA GLU A 7 -3.78 -0.61 7.40
C GLU A 7 -4.84 0.39 6.95
N ASN A 8 -4.91 0.68 5.64
CA ASN A 8 -5.84 1.68 5.11
C ASN A 8 -7.28 1.29 5.46
N SER A 9 -8.10 2.28 5.82
CA SER A 9 -9.54 2.09 6.10
C SER A 9 -10.23 1.27 5.00
N LYS A 10 -9.83 1.52 3.76
CA LYS A 10 -10.26 0.80 2.56
C LYS A 10 -9.93 -0.69 2.57
N ASP A 11 -8.74 -1.08 3.00
CA ASP A 11 -8.30 -2.49 3.00
C ASP A 11 -9.04 -3.31 4.08
N ARG A 12 -9.43 -2.65 5.18
CA ARG A 12 -10.26 -3.23 6.24
C ARG A 12 -11.70 -3.40 5.80
N TYR A 13 -12.27 -2.37 5.19
CA TYR A 13 -13.60 -2.42 4.58
C TYR A 13 -13.69 -3.54 3.54
N GLN A 14 -12.67 -3.67 2.69
CA GLN A 14 -12.59 -4.74 1.69
C GLN A 14 -12.49 -6.14 2.31
N ARG A 15 -11.73 -6.31 3.39
CA ARG A 15 -11.68 -7.58 4.12
C ARG A 15 -13.01 -7.94 4.75
N LEU A 16 -13.75 -6.97 5.28
CA LEU A 16 -15.09 -7.19 5.82
C LEU A 16 -16.10 -7.52 4.73
N LEU A 17 -16.05 -6.87 3.57
CA LEU A 17 -16.86 -7.25 2.41
C LEU A 17 -16.55 -8.68 1.94
N ALA A 18 -15.29 -9.10 2.00
CA ALA A 18 -14.87 -10.45 1.64
C ALA A 18 -15.26 -11.51 2.69
N GLN A 19 -15.34 -11.13 3.97
CA GLN A 19 -15.76 -12.01 5.06
C GLN A 19 -17.30 -12.08 5.22
N SER A 20 -18.00 -11.01 4.82
CA SER A 20 -19.45 -10.93 4.93
C SER A 20 -20.14 -11.53 3.70
N TYR A 21 -21.30 -12.14 3.91
CA TYR A 21 -22.15 -12.77 2.88
C TYR A 21 -22.72 -11.79 1.82
N LEU A 22 -22.27 -10.53 1.84
CA LEU A 22 -22.67 -9.43 0.95
C LEU A 22 -21.77 -9.30 -0.32
N SER A 23 -20.81 -10.18 -0.49
CA SER A 23 -19.68 -10.04 -1.44
C SER A 23 -20.01 -10.15 -2.95
N GLY A 24 -21.24 -9.94 -3.40
CA GLY A 24 -21.54 -10.02 -4.84
C GLY A 24 -22.52 -8.99 -5.35
N GLY A 25 -23.79 -9.16 -5.00
CA GLY A 25 -24.88 -8.39 -5.62
C GLY A 25 -25.23 -7.09 -4.91
N ASN A 26 -25.01 -6.98 -3.60
CA ASN A 26 -25.47 -5.86 -2.78
C ASN A 26 -24.34 -4.99 -2.20
N ALA A 27 -23.09 -5.26 -2.60
CA ALA A 27 -21.94 -4.46 -2.16
C ALA A 27 -22.10 -2.97 -2.48
N ALA A 28 -22.58 -2.64 -3.69
CA ALA A 28 -22.83 -1.25 -4.09
C ALA A 28 -23.95 -0.58 -3.27
N PHE A 29 -24.96 -1.34 -2.87
CA PHE A 29 -26.05 -0.83 -2.02
C PHE A 29 -25.55 -0.51 -0.61
N VAL A 30 -24.76 -1.41 -0.01
CA VAL A 30 -24.22 -1.19 1.33
C VAL A 30 -23.16 -0.10 1.34
N GLU A 31 -22.36 0.02 0.28
CA GLU A 31 -21.46 1.16 0.11
C GLU A 31 -22.23 2.49 0.09
N ALA A 32 -23.27 2.62 -0.73
CA ALA A 32 -24.10 3.82 -0.78
C ALA A 32 -24.79 4.11 0.56
N LEU A 33 -25.22 3.08 1.29
CA LEU A 33 -25.84 3.21 2.60
C LEU A 33 -24.84 3.70 3.65
N TYR A 34 -23.62 3.18 3.62
CA TYR A 34 -22.54 3.61 4.50
C TYR A 34 -22.08 5.05 4.20
N GLU A 35 -21.98 5.43 2.92
CA GLU A 35 -21.69 6.82 2.55
C GLU A 35 -22.73 7.80 3.11
N ARG A 36 -24.00 7.40 3.11
CA ARG A 36 -25.09 8.20 3.67
C ARG A 36 -24.99 8.30 5.20
N TYR A 37 -24.60 7.21 5.88
CA TYR A 37 -24.30 7.22 7.31
C TYR A 37 -23.13 8.15 7.67
N LEU A 38 -22.07 8.18 6.86
CA LEU A 38 -20.93 9.09 7.05
C LEU A 38 -21.31 10.57 6.89
N GLN A 39 -22.34 10.88 6.09
CA GLN A 39 -22.87 12.25 5.94
C GLN A 39 -23.81 12.62 7.08
N ASP A 40 -24.73 11.72 7.41
CA ASP A 40 -25.73 11.90 8.47
C ASP A 40 -26.09 10.52 9.06
N PRO A 41 -25.65 10.22 10.29
CA PRO A 41 -25.97 8.96 10.95
C PRO A 41 -27.47 8.72 11.12
N SER A 42 -28.29 9.78 11.30
CA SER A 42 -29.74 9.66 11.48
C SER A 42 -30.50 9.28 10.21
N SER A 43 -29.82 9.32 9.06
CA SER A 43 -30.40 9.07 7.76
C SER A 43 -30.50 7.57 7.42
N VAL A 44 -29.91 6.69 8.22
CA VAL A 44 -29.97 5.23 8.05
C VAL A 44 -30.86 4.58 9.12
N GLU A 45 -31.37 3.39 8.84
CA GLU A 45 -32.19 2.63 9.78
C GLU A 45 -31.39 2.26 11.05
N PRO A 46 -32.00 2.22 12.24
CA PRO A 46 -31.29 1.97 13.51
C PRO A 46 -30.40 0.73 13.51
N ARG A 47 -30.84 -0.35 12.87
CA ARG A 47 -30.05 -1.58 12.75
C ARG A 47 -28.71 -1.36 12.02
N TRP A 48 -28.70 -0.48 11.02
CA TRP A 48 -27.48 -0.12 10.28
C TRP A 48 -26.62 0.86 11.07
N HIS A 49 -27.24 1.73 11.87
CA HIS A 49 -26.51 2.62 12.78
C HIS A 49 -25.64 1.84 13.75
N ASP A 50 -26.21 0.87 14.48
CA ASP A 50 -25.48 0.04 15.45
C ASP A 50 -24.34 -0.76 14.79
N TYR A 51 -24.57 -1.21 13.55
CA TYR A 51 -23.58 -1.96 12.78
C TYR A 51 -22.40 -1.06 12.34
N PHE A 52 -22.68 0.14 11.86
CA PHE A 52 -21.65 1.09 11.43
C PHE A 52 -20.93 1.78 12.59
N ASP A 53 -21.60 1.95 13.74
CA ASP A 53 -20.95 2.44 14.96
C ASP A 53 -19.88 1.47 15.46
N GLN A 54 -20.19 0.15 15.47
CA GLN A 54 -19.21 -0.89 15.78
C GLN A 54 -18.02 -0.85 14.82
N LEU A 55 -18.29 -0.61 13.53
CA LEU A 55 -17.26 -0.48 12.50
C LEU A 55 -16.32 0.71 12.76
N GLN A 56 -16.84 1.86 13.18
CA GLN A 56 -16.01 3.02 13.55
C GLN A 56 -15.24 2.78 14.85
N LEU A 57 -15.84 2.09 15.82
CA LEU A 57 -15.20 1.82 17.10
C LEU A 57 -14.00 0.88 16.96
N ASP A 58 -14.13 -0.16 16.11
CA ASP A 58 -13.05 -1.08 15.76
C ASP A 58 -11.94 -0.41 14.92
N SER A 59 -12.24 0.74 14.30
CA SER A 59 -11.29 1.52 13.49
C SER A 59 -10.29 2.33 14.33
N GLY A 60 -10.48 2.39 15.66
CA GLY A 60 -9.58 3.04 16.61
C GLY A 60 -9.67 4.58 16.63
N PRO A 61 -9.05 5.24 17.62
CA PRO A 61 -9.28 6.66 17.94
C PRO A 61 -8.78 7.69 16.91
N VAL A 62 -8.20 7.25 15.78
CA VAL A 62 -7.50 8.12 14.82
C VAL A 62 -8.16 8.13 13.42
N ALA A 63 -9.09 7.22 13.12
CA ALA A 63 -9.62 7.07 11.77
C ALA A 63 -11.14 7.18 11.73
N THR A 64 -11.68 8.41 11.78
CA THR A 64 -13.02 8.66 11.26
C THR A 64 -13.00 8.39 9.75
N ASP A 65 -13.88 7.51 9.30
CA ASP A 65 -13.89 7.10 7.90
C ASP A 65 -14.35 8.25 6.99
N VAL A 66 -13.79 8.35 5.79
CA VAL A 66 -14.08 9.42 4.83
C VAL A 66 -14.86 8.86 3.66
N SER A 67 -15.90 9.57 3.20
CA SER A 67 -16.73 9.09 2.09
C SER A 67 -15.93 8.98 0.77
N HIS A 68 -16.11 7.86 0.06
CA HIS A 68 -15.41 7.64 -1.21
C HIS A 68 -15.83 8.66 -2.27
N THR A 69 -17.08 9.11 -2.27
CA THR A 69 -17.58 10.17 -3.14
C THR A 69 -16.82 11.48 -2.96
N ALA A 70 -16.57 11.93 -1.71
CA ALA A 70 -15.80 13.15 -1.47
C ALA A 70 -14.36 13.05 -1.99
N VAL A 71 -13.73 11.89 -1.76
CA VAL A 71 -12.38 11.61 -2.27
C VAL A 71 -12.36 11.63 -3.81
N LYS A 72 -13.32 10.98 -4.48
CA LYS A 72 -13.43 10.98 -5.95
C LYS A 72 -13.60 12.39 -6.51
N GLU A 73 -14.43 13.22 -5.89
CA GLU A 73 -14.62 14.61 -6.31
C GLU A 73 -13.35 15.45 -6.14
N GLU A 74 -12.60 15.26 -5.04
CA GLU A 74 -11.32 15.92 -4.84
C GLU A 74 -10.31 15.51 -5.91
N PHE A 75 -10.22 14.21 -6.21
CA PHE A 75 -9.37 13.71 -7.31
C PHE A 75 -9.80 14.27 -8.67
N TYR A 76 -11.10 14.38 -8.93
CA TYR A 76 -11.62 14.98 -10.15
C TYR A 76 -11.24 16.46 -10.25
N LYS A 77 -11.40 17.22 -9.18
CA LYS A 77 -10.98 18.64 -9.10
C LYS A 77 -9.48 18.77 -9.34
N LEU A 78 -8.66 17.96 -8.67
CA LEU A 78 -7.20 17.96 -8.83
C LEU A 78 -6.76 17.62 -10.26
N ALA A 79 -7.47 16.70 -10.93
CA ALA A 79 -7.21 16.34 -12.31
C ALA A 79 -7.60 17.47 -13.29
N HIS A 80 -8.67 18.21 -13.01
CA HIS A 80 -9.14 19.31 -13.86
C HIS A 80 -8.43 20.64 -13.59
N SER A 81 -7.88 20.84 -12.38
CA SER A 81 -7.22 22.08 -11.99
C SER A 81 -5.72 22.12 -12.29
N ARG A 82 -5.12 21.00 -12.73
CA ARG A 82 -3.71 20.94 -13.12
C ARG A 82 -3.57 20.98 -14.65
N PRO A 83 -2.98 22.04 -15.24
CA PRO A 83 -2.36 21.89 -16.56
C PRO A 83 -1.22 20.88 -16.41
N SER A 84 -1.14 19.93 -17.35
CA SER A 84 -0.20 18.80 -17.38
C SER A 84 1.21 19.21 -16.94
N ALA A 85 1.56 18.93 -15.68
CA ALA A 85 2.91 18.97 -15.17
C ALA A 85 3.14 17.63 -14.47
N PRO A 86 4.27 16.95 -14.73
CA PRO A 86 4.52 15.66 -14.12
C PRO A 86 4.50 15.82 -12.60
N SER A 87 3.70 14.97 -11.94
CA SER A 87 3.61 14.90 -10.50
C SER A 87 4.93 14.37 -9.92
N THR A 88 5.94 15.23 -9.80
CA THR A 88 7.17 14.95 -9.05
C THR A 88 6.91 15.12 -7.56
N ASN A 89 6.11 14.21 -7.00
CA ASN A 89 6.07 14.02 -5.54
C ASN A 89 7.28 13.22 -5.03
N THR A 90 8.17 12.78 -5.93
CA THR A 90 9.49 12.24 -5.59
C THR A 90 10.51 13.38 -5.68
N SER A 91 11.01 13.82 -4.54
CA SER A 91 12.07 14.84 -4.47
C SER A 91 13.22 14.45 -5.40
N GLY A 92 13.75 15.38 -6.21
CA GLY A 92 14.82 15.07 -7.18
C GLY A 92 16.04 14.36 -6.56
N ALA A 93 16.29 14.59 -5.27
CA ALA A 93 17.29 13.88 -4.48
C ALA A 93 17.01 12.36 -4.35
N ALA A 94 15.75 11.95 -4.17
CA ALA A 94 15.36 10.54 -4.09
C ALA A 94 15.54 9.83 -5.44
N VAL A 95 15.28 10.53 -6.55
CA VAL A 95 15.55 10.02 -7.92
C VAL A 95 17.05 9.83 -8.14
N ALA A 96 17.88 10.80 -7.72
CA ALA A 96 19.33 10.70 -7.83
C ALA A 96 19.91 9.53 -7.01
N VAL A 97 19.44 9.36 -5.76
CA VAL A 97 19.84 8.22 -4.91
C VAL A 97 19.42 6.88 -5.51
N ALA A 98 18.21 6.79 -6.08
CA ALA A 98 17.75 5.59 -6.77
C ALA A 98 18.62 5.28 -8.00
N ALA A 99 19.01 6.29 -8.78
CA ALA A 99 19.89 6.13 -9.92
C ALA A 99 21.29 5.63 -9.52
N SER A 100 21.88 6.17 -8.44
CA SER A 100 23.16 5.68 -7.92
C SER A 100 23.08 4.22 -7.46
N LYS A 101 21.98 3.83 -6.80
CA LYS A 101 21.74 2.43 -6.41
C LYS A 101 21.62 1.51 -7.62
N GLN A 102 20.92 1.94 -8.68
CA GLN A 102 20.79 1.20 -9.92
C GLN A 102 22.17 0.88 -10.53
N VAL A 103 23.06 1.87 -10.59
CA VAL A 103 24.43 1.69 -11.10
C VAL A 103 25.22 0.71 -10.22
N ALA A 104 25.14 0.86 -8.89
CA ALA A 104 25.81 -0.04 -7.96
C ALA A 104 25.33 -1.50 -8.11
N VAL A 105 24.03 -1.72 -8.31
CA VAL A 105 23.45 -3.05 -8.56
C VAL A 105 23.99 -3.64 -9.86
N LEU A 106 24.08 -2.87 -10.95
CA LEU A 106 24.65 -3.36 -12.22
C LEU A 106 26.14 -3.71 -12.08
N GLN A 107 26.90 -2.91 -11.34
CA GLN A 107 28.31 -3.22 -11.04
C GLN A 107 28.44 -4.50 -10.23
N LEU A 108 27.58 -4.70 -9.23
CA LEU A 108 27.53 -5.92 -8.42
C LEU A 108 27.23 -7.14 -9.30
N ILE A 109 26.19 -7.09 -10.12
CA ILE A 109 25.82 -8.17 -11.04
C ILE A 109 27.00 -8.52 -11.95
N ASN A 110 27.64 -7.52 -12.55
CA ASN A 110 28.79 -7.74 -13.42
C ASN A 110 29.98 -8.33 -12.66
N ALA A 111 30.26 -7.88 -11.43
CA ALA A 111 31.32 -8.42 -10.58
C ALA A 111 31.08 -9.92 -10.28
N TYR A 112 29.85 -10.30 -9.91
CA TYR A 112 29.48 -11.69 -9.68
C TYR A 112 29.50 -12.54 -10.94
N ARG A 113 29.12 -11.98 -12.10
CA ARG A 113 29.21 -12.72 -13.38
C ARG A 113 30.67 -13.02 -13.76
N VAL A 114 31.57 -12.05 -13.59
CA VAL A 114 32.96 -12.20 -14.01
C VAL A 114 33.79 -12.97 -12.98
N ARG A 115 33.63 -12.69 -11.68
CA ARG A 115 34.47 -13.26 -10.61
C ARG A 115 33.74 -14.20 -9.65
N GLY A 116 32.43 -14.42 -9.80
CA GLY A 116 31.67 -15.29 -8.89
C GLY A 116 32.18 -16.73 -8.86
N HIS A 117 32.76 -17.22 -9.97
CA HIS A 117 33.38 -18.55 -10.03
C HIS A 117 34.56 -18.71 -9.05
N GLN A 118 35.22 -17.62 -8.65
CA GLN A 118 36.35 -17.64 -7.70
C GLN A 118 35.90 -17.80 -6.25
N GLN A 119 34.65 -17.45 -5.95
CA GLN A 119 34.02 -17.59 -4.63
C GLN A 119 33.05 -18.78 -4.59
N ALA A 120 32.95 -19.54 -5.69
CA ALA A 120 32.08 -20.70 -5.77
C ALA A 120 32.75 -21.92 -5.11
N ILE A 121 31.98 -22.66 -4.32
CA ILE A 121 32.42 -23.90 -3.68
C ILE A 121 32.34 -25.03 -4.72
N LEU A 122 33.36 -25.12 -5.58
CA LEU A 122 33.41 -26.10 -6.68
C LEU A 122 34.20 -27.35 -6.32
N ASP A 123 35.01 -27.32 -5.25
CA ASP A 123 35.82 -28.44 -4.81
C ASP A 123 35.05 -29.30 -3.78
N PRO A 124 34.61 -30.51 -4.15
CA PRO A 124 33.91 -31.41 -3.22
C PRO A 124 34.83 -32.02 -2.16
N LEU A 125 36.15 -31.93 -2.34
CA LEU A 125 37.14 -32.45 -1.38
C LEU A 125 37.61 -31.38 -0.38
N GLY A 126 37.30 -30.11 -0.62
CA GLY A 126 37.57 -29.01 0.32
C GLY A 126 39.06 -28.76 0.57
N LEU A 127 39.92 -29.07 -0.41
CA LEU A 127 41.38 -28.96 -0.28
C LEU A 127 41.90 -27.58 -0.68
N GLN A 128 41.11 -26.80 -1.41
CA GLN A 128 41.47 -25.43 -1.78
C GLN A 128 41.06 -24.42 -0.69
N GLU A 129 42.03 -23.66 -0.18
CA GLU A 129 41.74 -22.49 0.66
C GLU A 129 41.10 -21.39 -0.20
N GLN A 130 39.81 -21.16 -0.01
CA GLN A 130 39.11 -20.04 -0.63
C GLN A 130 39.65 -18.75 0.00
N ASN A 131 40.11 -17.82 -0.84
CA ASN A 131 40.63 -16.53 -0.38
C ASN A 131 39.47 -15.70 0.22
N SER A 132 39.24 -15.89 1.52
CA SER A 132 38.19 -15.23 2.28
C SER A 132 38.61 -13.78 2.50
N ILE A 133 37.87 -12.86 1.89
CA ILE A 133 38.08 -11.42 2.05
C ILE A 133 37.79 -11.10 3.54
N SER A 134 38.81 -10.73 4.32
CA SER A 134 38.67 -10.22 5.70
C SER A 134 38.23 -8.76 5.72
#